data_AF-A0A7M2C193-F1
#
_entry.id   AF-A0A7M2C193-F1
#
_cell.length_a   1.000
_cell.length_b   1.000
_cell.length_c   1.000
_cell.angle_alpha   90.00
_cell.angle_beta   90.00
_cell.angle_gamma   90.00
#
_symmetry.space_group_name_H-M   'P 1'
#
loop_
_entity.id
_entity.type
_entity.pdbx_description
1 polymer ?
#
loop_
_entity_poly.entity_id
_entity_poly.type
_entity_poly.pdbx_seq_one_letter_code
_entity_poly.pdbx_strand_id
1 'polypeptide(L)'
;MGENKQITPLDVEIDEIGLSVLGWEIFNFQARLVMKEYRRSDVLYQVAASAEVRFHPDDWQVRYDASNLSEGEYLSPIVWQLRSRSRGALMSYQEMILSLKKKEVRAPKMVSASMEPWEGKGMGDPRDLYVWVGGVDWEEIDGWHSKPSFEWRDMPCEIVDYTTSRGVKIDVKEYSARLRDSKKLEVSVRAIHPLGSAEVLFAAFKDSEEFYGDPYDELDEQEDFVVQAPDVFVNVFDASGFLLDQRETSNYRWVTVGTGGAVPRRYPSFIQVVAFDLDDFAGDPARIVIRIQDPS
;
A
#
# COMPACT_ATOMS: atom_id res chain seq x y z
N MET A 1 16.06 33.66 20.05
CA MET A 1 16.80 33.11 18.90
C MET A 1 15.78 32.86 17.81
N GLY A 2 16.02 33.35 16.59
CA GLY A 2 15.07 33.18 15.49
C GLY A 2 15.08 31.72 15.01
N GLU A 3 13.90 31.14 14.81
CA GLU A 3 13.75 29.88 14.11
C GLU A 3 14.26 30.05 12.67
N ASN A 4 15.28 29.29 12.28
CA ASN A 4 15.74 29.28 10.89
C ASN A 4 14.90 28.25 10.13
N LYS A 5 14.04 28.72 9.23
CA LYS A 5 13.16 27.88 8.42
C LYS A 5 13.60 27.96 6.95
N GLN A 6 13.99 26.81 6.41
CA GLN A 6 14.28 26.65 4.99
C GLN A 6 13.19 25.82 4.32
N ILE A 7 12.82 26.19 3.09
CA ILE A 7 11.87 25.46 2.27
C ILE A 7 12.55 25.17 0.94
N THR A 8 12.55 23.91 0.52
CA THR A 8 13.18 23.46 -0.73
C THR A 8 12.18 22.67 -1.55
N PRO A 9 11.95 23.04 -2.83
CA PRO A 9 11.10 22.23 -3.71
C PRO A 9 11.74 20.85 -3.92
N LEU A 10 10.90 19.83 -4.01
CA LEU A 10 11.31 18.47 -4.35
C LEU A 10 10.85 18.15 -5.77
N ASP A 11 11.65 17.38 -6.48
CA ASP A 11 11.21 16.76 -7.74
C ASP A 11 10.06 15.79 -7.46
N VAL A 12 9.19 15.60 -8.45
CA VAL A 12 8.02 14.75 -8.36
C VAL A 12 8.04 13.77 -9.53
N GLU A 13 7.85 12.49 -9.23
CA GLU A 13 7.67 11.42 -10.20
C GLU A 13 6.24 10.88 -10.07
N ILE A 14 5.49 10.86 -11.17
CA ILE A 14 4.08 10.45 -11.20
C ILE A 14 3.96 9.17 -12.02
N ASP A 15 3.39 8.12 -11.43
CA ASP A 15 2.95 6.90 -12.13
C ASP A 15 1.64 7.19 -12.87
N GLU A 16 1.73 7.92 -13.99
CA GLU A 16 0.58 8.34 -14.79
C GLU A 16 -0.26 7.15 -15.27
N ILE A 17 0.39 6.03 -15.61
CA ILE A 17 -0.30 4.82 -16.09
C ILE A 17 -1.08 4.17 -14.95
N GLY A 18 -0.45 3.97 -13.79
CA GLY A 18 -1.11 3.38 -12.62
C GLY A 18 -2.31 4.21 -12.16
N LEU A 19 -2.17 5.54 -12.17
CA LEU A 19 -3.25 6.46 -11.81
C LEU A 19 -4.38 6.48 -12.84
N SER A 20 -4.08 6.58 -14.13
CA SER A 20 -5.07 6.67 -15.20
C SER A 20 -5.97 5.44 -15.24
N VAL A 21 -5.41 4.25 -15.02
CA VAL A 21 -6.15 2.99 -14.96
C VAL A 21 -7.16 2.94 -13.80
N LEU A 22 -6.92 3.74 -12.76
CA LEU A 22 -7.81 3.91 -11.61
C LEU A 22 -8.71 5.15 -11.76
N GLY A 23 -8.72 5.80 -12.92
CA GLY A 23 -9.50 7.00 -13.21
C GLY A 23 -8.93 8.28 -12.61
N TRP A 24 -7.68 8.29 -12.14
CA TRP A 24 -7.04 9.48 -11.62
C TRP A 24 -6.23 10.22 -12.67
N GLU A 25 -6.42 11.54 -12.70
CA GLU A 25 -5.57 12.48 -13.40
C GLU A 25 -5.04 13.50 -12.38
N ILE A 26 -3.71 13.71 -12.38
CA ILE A 26 -3.03 14.62 -11.47
C ILE A 26 -2.44 15.78 -12.26
N PHE A 27 -2.75 16.99 -11.83
CA PHE A 27 -2.23 18.24 -12.36
C PHE A 27 -1.43 19.00 -11.30
N ASN A 28 -0.45 19.78 -11.76
CA ASN A 28 0.23 20.79 -10.95
C ASN A 28 0.78 20.26 -9.61
N PHE A 29 1.26 19.01 -9.58
CA PHE A 29 1.78 18.42 -8.34
C PHE A 29 3.03 19.17 -7.89
N GLN A 30 3.03 19.61 -6.64
CA GLN A 30 4.18 20.24 -6.00
C GLN A 30 4.48 19.55 -4.68
N ALA A 31 5.74 19.19 -4.48
CA ALA A 31 6.25 18.75 -3.19
C ALA A 31 7.32 19.71 -2.68
N ARG A 32 7.40 19.87 -1.36
CA ARG A 32 8.41 20.70 -0.70
C ARG A 32 8.89 20.04 0.57
N LEU A 33 10.20 20.09 0.79
CA LEU A 33 10.82 19.81 2.06
C LEU A 33 10.89 21.10 2.89
N VAL A 34 10.33 21.04 4.09
CA VAL A 34 10.42 22.10 5.10
C VAL A 34 11.43 21.64 6.15
N MET A 35 12.44 22.47 6.39
CA MET A 35 13.46 22.27 7.42
C MET A 35 13.35 23.40 8.44
N LYS A 36 13.24 23.05 9.72
CA LYS A 36 13.21 24.03 10.82
C LYS A 36 14.31 23.69 11.82
N GLU A 37 15.28 24.60 11.97
CA GLU A 37 16.31 24.50 12.99
C GLU A 37 15.79 25.15 14.29
N TYR A 38 15.80 24.39 15.39
CA TYR A 38 15.33 24.89 16.69
C TYR A 38 16.41 24.84 17.79
N ARG A 39 17.47 24.04 17.61
CA ARG A 39 18.69 24.00 18.44
C ARG A 39 19.93 23.88 17.54
N ARG A 40 21.14 24.15 18.07
CA ARG A 40 22.42 24.24 17.33
C ARG A 40 22.74 23.05 16.40
N SER A 41 22.03 21.94 16.46
CA SER A 41 22.21 20.76 15.61
C SER A 41 20.92 20.00 15.26
N ASP A 42 19.76 20.43 15.77
CA ASP A 42 18.53 19.65 15.66
C ASP A 42 17.62 20.28 14.61
N VAL A 43 17.32 19.50 13.57
CA VAL A 43 16.49 19.90 12.43
C VAL A 43 15.21 19.09 12.42
N LEU A 44 14.09 19.78 12.39
CA LEU A 44 12.79 19.19 12.11
C LEU A 44 12.55 19.23 10.60
N TYR A 45 12.28 18.07 10.03
CA TYR A 45 11.92 17.90 8.64
C TYR A 45 10.42 17.66 8.51
N GLN A 46 9.84 18.15 7.43
CA GLN A 46 8.46 17.88 7.04
C GLN A 46 8.37 17.90 5.52
N VAL A 47 7.74 16.89 4.93
CA VAL A 47 7.35 16.91 3.52
C VAL A 47 5.90 17.34 3.44
N ALA A 48 5.65 18.34 2.60
CA ALA A 48 4.32 18.81 2.26
C ALA A 48 4.14 18.71 0.76
N ALA A 49 2.99 18.18 0.33
CA ALA A 49 2.63 18.02 -1.06
C ALA A 49 1.26 18.65 -1.32
N SER A 50 1.07 19.18 -2.52
CA SER A 50 -0.21 19.68 -3.01
C SER A 50 -0.36 19.31 -4.48
N ALA A 51 -1.57 18.98 -4.88
CA ALA A 51 -1.89 18.65 -6.25
C ALA A 51 -3.33 19.05 -6.58
N GLU A 52 -3.58 19.28 -7.85
CA GLU A 52 -4.94 19.35 -8.39
C GLU A 52 -5.27 17.97 -8.97
N VAL A 53 -6.32 17.34 -8.48
CA VAL A 53 -6.72 16.00 -8.92
C VAL A 53 -8.09 16.04 -9.58
N ARG A 54 -8.24 15.24 -10.64
CA ARG A 54 -9.52 15.01 -11.30
C ARG A 54 -9.77 13.52 -11.37
N PHE A 55 -11.02 13.13 -11.12
CA PHE A 55 -11.46 11.76 -11.24
C PHE A 55 -12.32 11.56 -12.49
N HIS A 56 -11.93 10.59 -13.32
CA HIS A 56 -12.61 10.18 -14.55
C HIS A 56 -13.35 8.86 -14.30
N PRO A 57 -14.66 8.89 -13.99
CA PRO A 57 -15.42 7.68 -13.70
C PRO A 57 -15.48 6.70 -14.88
N ASP A 58 -15.34 7.21 -16.10
CA ASP A 58 -15.34 6.41 -17.34
C ASP A 58 -14.01 5.68 -17.55
N ASP A 59 -12.95 6.06 -16.84
CA ASP A 59 -11.67 5.33 -16.90
C ASP A 59 -11.60 4.26 -15.79
N TRP A 60 -12.38 4.41 -14.71
CA TRP A 60 -12.47 3.45 -13.61
C TRP A 60 -13.49 2.33 -13.86
N GLN A 61 -13.19 1.53 -14.88
CA GLN A 61 -14.07 0.48 -15.43
C GLN A 61 -14.18 -0.77 -14.56
N VAL A 62 -13.22 -1.02 -13.67
CA VAL A 62 -13.19 -2.19 -12.81
C VAL A 62 -12.99 -1.75 -11.37
N ARG A 63 -13.88 -2.20 -10.49
CA ARG A 63 -13.86 -1.89 -9.06
C ARG A 63 -13.70 -3.17 -8.28
N TYR A 64 -12.80 -3.12 -7.33
CA TYR A 64 -12.55 -4.16 -6.36
C TYR A 64 -13.02 -3.63 -5.01
N ASP A 65 -13.60 -4.49 -4.15
CA ASP A 65 -14.23 -4.14 -2.86
C ASP A 65 -15.71 -3.65 -2.88
N ALA A 66 -16.57 -4.34 -3.64
CA ALA A 66 -18.01 -4.03 -3.70
C ALA A 66 -18.87 -4.66 -2.58
N SER A 67 -18.30 -5.47 -1.68
CA SER A 67 -19.06 -6.26 -0.69
C SER A 67 -19.51 -5.46 0.54
N ASN A 68 -18.98 -4.26 0.78
CA ASN A 68 -19.55 -3.35 1.78
C ASN A 68 -20.71 -2.56 1.17
N LEU A 69 -21.92 -2.90 1.61
CA LEU A 69 -23.24 -2.34 1.29
C LEU A 69 -23.41 -0.80 1.49
N SER A 70 -22.32 -0.06 1.71
CA SER A 70 -22.21 1.38 1.43
C SER A 70 -21.52 1.58 0.07
N GLU A 71 -22.23 1.14 -0.96
CA GLU A 71 -21.85 1.05 -2.38
C GLU A 71 -20.89 2.14 -2.88
N GLY A 72 -19.62 1.78 -3.09
CA GLY A 72 -18.73 2.46 -4.04
C GLY A 72 -18.64 3.98 -3.89
N GLU A 73 -18.82 4.54 -2.70
CA GLU A 73 -18.69 5.98 -2.53
C GLU A 73 -17.23 6.38 -2.65
N TYR A 74 -16.32 5.56 -2.14
CA TYR A 74 -14.90 5.85 -2.10
C TYR A 74 -14.18 5.53 -3.40
N LEU A 75 -13.12 6.28 -3.65
CA LEU A 75 -12.25 6.13 -4.81
C LEU A 75 -10.96 5.42 -4.40
N SER A 76 -10.33 4.75 -5.36
CA SER A 76 -8.99 4.16 -5.15
C SER A 76 -8.03 5.19 -4.56
N PRO A 77 -7.20 4.80 -3.58
CA PRO A 77 -6.27 5.71 -2.92
C PRO A 77 -5.21 6.22 -3.91
N ILE A 78 -4.81 7.49 -3.72
CA ILE A 78 -3.55 8.00 -4.25
C ILE A 78 -2.52 7.86 -3.13
N VAL A 79 -1.45 7.12 -3.41
CA VAL A 79 -0.35 6.88 -2.49
C VAL A 79 0.90 7.63 -2.94
N TRP A 80 1.77 7.93 -2.00
CA TRP A 80 3.04 8.57 -2.29
C TRP A 80 4.15 8.04 -1.37
N GLN A 81 5.40 8.26 -1.78
CA GLN A 81 6.58 7.84 -1.03
C GLN A 81 7.70 8.88 -1.21
N LEU A 82 8.36 9.25 -0.11
CA LEU A 82 9.62 9.99 -0.20
C LEU A 82 10.76 9.02 -0.57
N ARG A 83 11.50 9.35 -1.62
CA ARG A 83 12.60 8.55 -2.15
C ARG A 83 13.86 9.39 -2.28
N SER A 84 14.99 8.71 -2.23
CA SER A 84 16.33 9.21 -2.54
C SER A 84 16.77 8.61 -3.87
N ARG A 85 17.42 9.38 -4.73
CA ARG A 85 17.99 8.88 -5.99
C ARG A 85 19.14 7.92 -5.72
N SER A 86 19.92 8.18 -4.67
CA SER A 86 21.05 7.35 -4.29
C SER A 86 20.70 6.11 -3.45
N ARG A 87 19.56 6.11 -2.74
CA ARG A 87 19.20 5.04 -1.78
C ARG A 87 17.82 4.42 -1.96
N GLY A 88 17.00 4.90 -2.89
CA GLY A 88 15.65 4.41 -3.08
C GLY A 88 14.68 4.93 -2.00
N ALA A 89 13.70 4.12 -1.60
CA ALA A 89 12.69 4.54 -0.64
C ALA A 89 13.31 4.95 0.71
N LEU A 90 12.88 6.08 1.29
CA LEU A 90 13.31 6.53 2.63
C LEU A 90 12.26 6.30 3.72
N MET A 91 11.05 5.93 3.31
CA MET A 91 9.88 5.65 4.13
C MET A 91 8.99 4.66 3.39
N SER A 92 8.01 4.09 4.07
CA SER A 92 6.92 3.37 3.41
C SER A 92 6.00 4.28 2.63
N TYR A 93 5.10 3.68 1.87
CA TYR A 93 3.98 4.40 1.27
C TYR A 93 3.16 5.13 2.32
N GLN A 94 2.60 6.25 1.93
CA GLN A 94 1.61 7.01 2.70
C GLN A 94 0.46 7.37 1.79
N GLU A 95 -0.72 7.53 2.36
CA GLU A 95 -1.88 8.01 1.63
C GLU A 95 -1.78 9.52 1.43
N MET A 96 -2.04 9.96 0.21
CA MET A 96 -2.16 11.39 -0.11
C MET A 96 -3.60 11.88 0.00
N ILE A 97 -4.55 11.02 -0.36
CA ILE A 97 -5.97 11.32 -0.36
C ILE A 97 -6.68 10.20 0.39
N LEU A 98 -7.10 10.50 1.61
CA LEU A 98 -8.05 9.67 2.35
C LEU A 98 -9.43 9.79 1.70
N SER A 99 -9.92 8.68 1.16
CA SER A 99 -11.35 8.38 1.09
C SER A 99 -12.23 9.52 0.52
N LEU A 100 -11.89 10.04 -0.66
CA LEU A 100 -12.77 10.99 -1.35
C LEU A 100 -13.99 10.25 -1.89
N LYS A 101 -15.18 10.79 -1.59
CA LYS A 101 -16.40 10.29 -2.22
C LYS A 101 -16.42 10.68 -3.70
N LYS A 102 -16.86 9.80 -4.60
CA LYS A 102 -17.04 10.04 -6.05
C LYS A 102 -17.70 11.39 -6.38
N LYS A 103 -18.69 11.78 -5.57
CA LYS A 103 -19.45 13.02 -5.76
C LYS A 103 -18.58 14.28 -5.55
N GLU A 104 -17.48 14.17 -4.84
CA GLU A 104 -16.62 15.30 -4.44
C GLU A 104 -15.53 15.67 -5.45
N VAL A 105 -15.27 14.84 -6.47
CA VAL A 105 -14.15 15.04 -7.42
C VAL A 105 -14.54 14.92 -8.90
N ARG A 106 -15.83 15.13 -9.23
CA ARG A 106 -16.26 15.32 -10.63
C ARG A 106 -15.64 16.56 -11.28
N ALA A 107 -15.25 17.54 -10.48
CA ALA A 107 -14.47 18.70 -10.91
C ALA A 107 -13.06 18.59 -10.32
N PRO A 108 -12.04 19.22 -10.94
CA PRO A 108 -10.71 19.30 -10.36
C PRO A 108 -10.76 19.83 -8.93
N LYS A 109 -10.08 19.12 -8.02
CA LYS A 109 -10.02 19.45 -6.59
C LYS A 109 -8.57 19.62 -6.18
N MET A 110 -8.29 20.72 -5.50
CA MET A 110 -6.99 20.89 -4.84
C MET A 110 -6.94 20.00 -3.60
N VAL A 111 -5.91 19.18 -3.50
CA VAL A 111 -5.62 18.34 -2.34
C VAL A 111 -4.24 18.69 -1.81
N SER A 112 -4.07 18.52 -0.50
CA SER A 112 -2.78 18.72 0.15
C SER A 112 -2.57 17.65 1.21
N ALA A 113 -1.37 17.08 1.23
CA ALA A 113 -0.92 16.16 2.26
C ALA A 113 0.32 16.75 2.93
N SER A 114 0.50 16.51 4.22
CA SER A 114 1.71 16.88 4.92
C SER A 114 2.01 15.81 5.95
N MET A 115 3.26 15.36 5.97
CA MET A 115 3.70 14.45 7.02
C MET A 115 3.75 15.16 8.35
N GLU A 116 3.61 14.40 9.43
CA GLU A 116 4.04 14.88 10.74
C GLU A 116 5.52 15.25 10.70
N PRO A 117 5.93 16.38 11.30
CA PRO A 117 7.33 16.71 11.40
C PRO A 117 8.12 15.62 12.15
N TRP A 118 9.33 15.33 11.68
CA TRP A 118 10.24 14.41 12.36
C TRP A 118 11.59 15.04 12.59
N GLU A 119 12.26 14.58 13.64
CA GLU A 119 13.65 14.91 13.90
C GLU A 119 14.54 14.02 13.04
N GLY A 120 15.54 14.61 12.39
CA GLY A 120 16.52 13.86 11.63
C GLY A 120 17.90 14.50 11.76
N LYS A 121 18.95 13.68 11.62
CA LYS A 121 20.31 14.17 11.45
C LYS A 121 20.66 14.12 9.97
N GLY A 122 20.66 15.27 9.31
CA GLY A 122 21.16 15.43 7.95
C GLY A 122 20.49 14.50 6.94
N MET A 123 19.32 14.91 6.43
CA MET A 123 18.57 14.27 5.34
C MET A 123 19.30 14.20 3.97
N GLY A 124 20.62 14.27 3.96
CA GLY A 124 21.41 14.41 2.74
C GLY A 124 21.15 15.74 2.03
N ASP A 125 21.56 15.80 0.77
CA ASP A 125 21.27 16.92 -0.12
C ASP A 125 19.80 16.85 -0.55
N PRO A 126 18.98 17.90 -0.36
CA PRO A 126 17.59 17.92 -0.84
C PRO A 126 17.44 17.61 -2.34
N ARG A 127 18.47 17.83 -3.16
CA ARG A 127 18.48 17.49 -4.59
C ARG A 127 18.53 15.99 -4.88
N ASP A 128 18.93 15.18 -3.89
CA ASP A 128 18.86 13.72 -3.96
C ASP A 128 17.45 13.21 -3.62
N LEU A 129 16.55 14.06 -3.12
CA LEU A 129 15.21 13.68 -2.69
C LEU A 129 14.17 13.97 -3.76
N TYR A 130 13.21 13.07 -3.91
CA TYR A 130 12.05 13.24 -4.76
C TYR A 130 10.83 12.54 -4.17
N VAL A 131 9.64 12.98 -4.56
CA VAL A 131 8.38 12.34 -4.19
C VAL A 131 7.88 11.49 -5.36
N TRP A 132 7.69 10.20 -5.13
CA TRP A 132 6.97 9.33 -6.06
C TRP A 132 5.48 9.29 -5.69
N VAL A 133 4.61 9.27 -6.69
CA VAL A 133 3.15 9.29 -6.54
C VAL A 133 2.54 8.25 -7.46
N GLY A 134 1.57 7.49 -6.96
CA GLY A 134 0.83 6.51 -7.75
C GLY A 134 -0.52 6.16 -7.12
N GLY A 135 -1.15 5.10 -7.64
CA GLY A 135 -2.42 4.58 -7.11
C GLY A 135 -2.42 3.06 -7.09
N VAL A 136 -3.28 2.49 -6.24
CA VAL A 136 -3.52 1.05 -6.12
C VAL A 136 -5.01 0.77 -5.95
N ASP A 137 -5.42 -0.48 -6.19
CA ASP A 137 -6.80 -0.90 -5.96
C ASP A 137 -7.09 -1.14 -4.49
N TRP A 138 -6.11 -1.72 -3.79
CA TRP A 138 -6.16 -2.01 -2.37
C TRP A 138 -4.90 -1.53 -1.67
N GLU A 139 -5.08 -0.96 -0.50
CA GLU A 139 -4.08 -0.40 0.36
C GLU A 139 -4.32 -0.84 1.79
N GLU A 140 -3.25 -1.26 2.44
CA GLU A 140 -3.25 -1.45 3.87
C GLU A 140 -1.94 -0.88 4.40
N ILE A 141 -1.98 0.40 4.70
CA ILE A 141 -0.80 1.16 5.11
C ILE A 141 -0.94 1.48 6.58
N ASP A 142 -0.17 0.80 7.42
CA ASP A 142 -0.06 1.18 8.83
C ASP A 142 0.70 2.52 8.95
N GLY A 143 -0.05 3.62 8.91
CA GLY A 143 0.45 4.99 8.84
C GLY A 143 1.20 5.48 10.08
N TRP A 144 1.24 4.70 11.17
CA TRP A 144 1.66 5.19 12.49
C TRP A 144 3.19 5.22 12.71
N HIS A 145 4.01 4.64 11.83
CA HIS A 145 5.43 4.38 12.16
C HIS A 145 6.49 4.81 11.13
N SER A 146 6.15 5.16 9.88
CA SER A 146 7.15 5.35 8.82
C SER A 146 7.69 6.80 8.72
N LYS A 147 8.45 7.25 9.73
CA LYS A 147 9.22 8.51 9.59
C LYS A 147 10.39 8.31 8.62
N PRO A 148 10.63 9.23 7.66
CA PRO A 148 11.72 9.09 6.72
C PRO A 148 13.08 9.06 7.42
N SER A 149 13.94 8.11 7.05
CA SER A 149 15.28 8.03 7.64
C SER A 149 16.31 7.50 6.66
N PHE A 150 17.54 7.98 6.80
CA PHE A 150 18.71 7.39 6.15
C PHE A 150 19.33 6.26 6.98
N GLU A 151 18.82 6.04 8.19
CA GLU A 151 19.28 5.04 9.16
C GLU A 151 18.52 3.71 9.03
N TRP A 152 17.50 3.65 8.15
CA TRP A 152 16.89 2.38 7.79
C TRP A 152 17.96 1.44 7.24
N ARG A 153 18.05 0.24 7.82
CA ARG A 153 18.87 -0.85 7.31
C ARG A 153 17.98 -1.93 6.73
N ASP A 154 18.35 -2.43 5.56
CA ASP A 154 17.65 -3.56 4.96
C ASP A 154 17.83 -4.81 5.82
N MET A 155 16.74 -5.55 5.99
CA MET A 155 16.69 -6.83 6.67
C MET A 155 16.57 -7.95 5.64
N PRO A 156 17.20 -9.11 5.87
CA PRO A 156 16.94 -10.30 5.06
C PRO A 156 15.43 -10.60 5.04
N CYS A 157 14.86 -10.61 3.84
CA CYS A 157 13.44 -10.80 3.61
C CYS A 157 13.24 -11.81 2.49
N GLU A 158 12.32 -12.75 2.66
CA GLU A 158 11.95 -13.73 1.64
C GLU A 158 10.43 -13.85 1.54
N ILE A 159 9.95 -14.24 0.36
CA ILE A 159 8.53 -14.56 0.12
C ILE A 159 8.39 -16.06 -0.02
N VAL A 160 7.41 -16.62 0.69
CA VAL A 160 7.01 -18.02 0.56
C VAL A 160 5.53 -18.08 0.25
N ASP A 161 5.20 -18.62 -0.91
CA ASP A 161 3.82 -18.80 -1.36
C ASP A 161 3.34 -20.22 -0.99
N TYR A 162 2.34 -20.28 -0.12
CA TYR A 162 1.65 -21.49 0.33
C TYR A 162 0.24 -21.61 -0.26
N THR A 163 -0.14 -20.75 -1.21
CA THR A 163 -1.45 -20.86 -1.87
C THR A 163 -1.58 -22.19 -2.60
N THR A 164 -2.69 -22.88 -2.36
CA THR A 164 -3.05 -24.14 -3.03
C THR A 164 -4.20 -23.94 -4.00
N SER A 165 -5.02 -22.91 -3.78
CA SER A 165 -6.13 -22.51 -4.64
C SER A 165 -5.63 -21.88 -5.93
N ARG A 166 -5.89 -22.55 -7.07
CA ARG A 166 -5.32 -22.13 -8.37
C ARG A 166 -5.85 -20.79 -8.89
N GLY A 167 -6.99 -20.33 -8.39
CA GLY A 167 -7.70 -19.13 -8.89
C GLY A 167 -7.30 -17.84 -8.22
N VAL A 168 -6.63 -17.95 -7.08
CA VAL A 168 -6.38 -16.84 -6.18
C VAL A 168 -4.86 -16.80 -5.94
N LYS A 169 -4.15 -15.95 -6.69
CA LYS A 169 -2.69 -15.85 -6.62
C LYS A 169 -2.23 -14.43 -6.40
N ILE A 170 -1.07 -14.26 -5.80
CA ILE A 170 -0.41 -12.95 -5.71
C ILE A 170 0.89 -13.02 -6.51
N ASP A 171 1.09 -12.05 -7.39
CA ASP A 171 2.33 -11.84 -8.12
C ASP A 171 3.04 -10.62 -7.54
N VAL A 172 3.97 -10.89 -6.63
CA VAL A 172 4.71 -9.85 -5.90
C VAL A 172 5.71 -9.17 -6.81
N LYS A 173 5.59 -7.83 -6.90
CA LYS A 173 6.43 -6.98 -7.75
C LYS A 173 7.57 -6.35 -6.99
N GLU A 174 7.31 -5.96 -5.75
CA GLU A 174 8.30 -5.34 -4.88
C GLU A 174 8.01 -5.77 -3.44
N TYR A 175 9.05 -6.05 -2.68
CA TYR A 175 8.95 -6.26 -1.25
C TYR A 175 10.22 -5.79 -0.58
N SER A 176 10.09 -5.33 0.66
CA SER A 176 11.24 -4.91 1.45
C SER A 176 10.94 -5.10 2.93
N ALA A 177 11.99 -5.34 3.70
CA ALA A 177 11.94 -5.25 5.15
C ALA A 177 13.08 -4.35 5.61
N ARG A 178 12.77 -3.36 6.45
CA ARG A 178 13.72 -2.37 6.92
C ARG A 178 13.61 -2.19 8.41
N LEU A 179 14.73 -1.99 9.07
CA LEU A 179 14.81 -1.83 10.52
C LEU A 179 15.46 -0.48 10.86
N ARG A 180 14.87 0.24 11.81
CA ARG A 180 15.43 1.47 12.37
C ARG A 180 15.61 1.31 13.87
N ASP A 181 16.73 1.84 14.38
CA ASP A 181 17.08 1.85 15.80
C ASP A 181 17.09 0.47 16.48
N SER A 182 17.16 -0.61 15.71
CA SER A 182 16.96 -2.01 16.15
C SER A 182 15.61 -2.29 16.81
N LYS A 183 14.63 -1.40 16.66
CA LYS A 183 13.35 -1.45 17.40
C LYS A 183 12.13 -1.32 16.52
N LYS A 184 12.25 -0.64 15.38
CA LYS A 184 11.12 -0.39 14.47
C LYS A 184 11.37 -1.13 13.18
N LEU A 185 10.64 -2.22 12.95
CA LEU A 185 10.68 -2.94 11.68
C LEU A 185 9.52 -2.49 10.81
N GLU A 186 9.77 -2.32 9.53
CA GLU A 186 8.76 -2.04 8.53
C GLU A 186 8.89 -3.06 7.41
N VAL A 187 7.77 -3.63 7.00
CA VAL A 187 7.69 -4.60 5.91
C VAL A 187 6.68 -4.08 4.90
N SER A 188 7.13 -3.92 3.66
CA SER A 188 6.31 -3.44 2.55
C SER A 188 6.18 -4.51 1.49
N VAL A 189 4.98 -4.68 0.94
CA VAL A 189 4.70 -5.56 -0.20
C VAL A 189 3.89 -4.78 -1.22
N ARG A 190 4.35 -4.75 -2.47
CA ARG A 190 3.57 -4.29 -3.62
C ARG A 190 3.40 -5.45 -4.58
N ALA A 191 2.17 -5.71 -4.97
CA ALA A 191 1.85 -6.86 -5.79
C ALA A 191 0.64 -6.62 -6.69
N ILE A 192 0.43 -7.56 -7.61
CA ILE A 192 -0.82 -7.67 -8.36
C ILE A 192 -1.48 -9.00 -8.02
N HIS A 193 -2.78 -9.09 -8.25
CA HIS A 193 -3.57 -10.29 -8.03
C HIS A 193 -4.05 -10.85 -9.39
N PRO A 194 -3.26 -11.73 -10.05
CA PRO A 194 -3.69 -12.33 -11.31
C PRO A 194 -4.96 -13.15 -11.10
N LEU A 195 -5.98 -12.84 -11.88
CA LEU A 195 -7.27 -13.54 -11.83
C LEU A 195 -7.25 -14.79 -12.71
N GLY A 196 -7.77 -15.89 -12.16
CA GLY A 196 -8.04 -17.12 -12.91
C GLY A 196 -9.26 -17.00 -13.84
N SER A 197 -9.64 -18.13 -14.47
CA SER A 197 -10.92 -18.19 -15.18
C SER A 197 -12.10 -18.21 -14.21
N ALA A 198 -13.30 -18.00 -14.73
CA ALA A 198 -14.54 -18.02 -13.96
C ALA A 198 -14.69 -19.32 -13.17
N GLU A 199 -14.40 -20.47 -13.79
CA GLU A 199 -14.50 -21.79 -13.18
C GLU A 199 -13.52 -21.96 -12.03
N VAL A 200 -12.31 -21.40 -12.16
CA VAL A 200 -11.29 -21.52 -11.11
C VAL A 200 -11.62 -20.60 -9.93
N LEU A 201 -12.11 -19.39 -10.20
CA LEU A 201 -12.59 -18.47 -9.16
C LEU A 201 -13.85 -19.03 -8.47
N PHE A 202 -14.74 -19.68 -9.22
CA PHE A 202 -15.93 -20.31 -8.67
C PHE A 202 -15.62 -21.54 -7.81
N ALA A 203 -14.63 -22.34 -8.19
CA ALA A 203 -14.14 -23.41 -7.33
C ALA A 203 -13.61 -22.86 -6.00
N ALA A 204 -12.80 -21.79 -6.05
CA ALA A 204 -12.32 -21.12 -4.85
C ALA A 204 -13.46 -20.52 -4.00
N PHE A 205 -14.51 -20.00 -4.64
CA PHE A 205 -15.73 -19.54 -3.97
C PHE A 205 -16.47 -20.67 -3.23
N LYS A 206 -16.59 -21.86 -3.83
CA LYS A 206 -17.26 -23.02 -3.19
C LYS A 206 -16.48 -23.63 -2.03
N ASP A 207 -15.15 -23.49 -2.05
CA ASP A 207 -14.25 -24.09 -1.06
C ASP A 207 -14.11 -23.24 0.23
N SER A 208 -14.75 -22.07 0.31
CA SER A 208 -14.64 -21.14 1.45
C SER A 208 -15.96 -20.96 2.19
N GLU A 209 -15.86 -20.69 3.50
CA GLU A 209 -16.98 -20.52 4.41
C GLU A 209 -17.52 -19.06 4.47
N GLU A 210 -16.79 -18.07 3.93
CA GLU A 210 -17.03 -16.63 4.21
C GLU A 210 -17.69 -15.82 3.07
N PHE A 211 -18.06 -16.41 1.93
CA PHE A 211 -18.44 -15.64 0.74
C PHE A 211 -19.93 -15.30 0.58
N TYR A 212 -20.20 -14.16 -0.08
CA TYR A 212 -21.53 -13.75 -0.53
C TYR A 212 -21.88 -14.43 -1.87
N GLY A 213 -22.88 -15.32 -1.85
CA GLY A 213 -23.44 -16.05 -2.99
C GLY A 213 -24.00 -17.42 -2.55
N ASP A 214 -24.67 -18.16 -3.44
CA ASP A 214 -25.10 -19.53 -3.12
C ASP A 214 -24.04 -20.56 -3.58
N PRO A 215 -23.33 -21.25 -2.67
CA PRO A 215 -22.31 -22.23 -3.05
C PRO A 215 -22.88 -23.50 -3.71
N TYR A 216 -24.20 -23.70 -3.65
CA TYR A 216 -24.87 -24.87 -4.22
C TYR A 216 -25.21 -24.71 -5.71
N ASP A 217 -25.31 -23.48 -6.21
CA ASP A 217 -25.66 -23.20 -7.60
C ASP A 217 -24.53 -23.59 -8.57
N GLU A 218 -24.86 -23.79 -9.84
CA GLU A 218 -23.87 -23.92 -10.92
C GLU A 218 -23.40 -22.53 -11.40
N LEU A 219 -22.25 -22.46 -12.08
CA LEU A 219 -21.62 -21.17 -12.42
C LEU A 219 -22.50 -20.30 -13.33
N ASP A 220 -23.28 -20.92 -14.21
CA ASP A 220 -24.19 -20.25 -15.15
C ASP A 220 -25.51 -19.81 -14.50
N GLU A 221 -25.86 -20.42 -13.37
CA GLU A 221 -27.00 -20.04 -12.52
C GLU A 221 -26.62 -19.00 -11.47
N GLN A 222 -25.32 -18.83 -11.22
CA GLN A 222 -24.84 -17.97 -10.16
C GLN A 222 -25.02 -16.47 -10.49
N GLU A 223 -25.57 -15.76 -9.52
CA GLU A 223 -25.56 -14.29 -9.49
C GLU A 223 -24.12 -13.76 -9.28
N ASP A 224 -23.97 -12.47 -8.98
CA ASP A 224 -22.66 -11.94 -8.64
C ASP A 224 -22.14 -12.61 -7.35
N PHE A 225 -20.90 -13.11 -7.38
CA PHE A 225 -20.23 -13.67 -6.21
C PHE A 225 -18.88 -13.01 -6.00
N VAL A 226 -18.36 -13.11 -4.79
CA VAL A 226 -17.06 -12.52 -4.42
C VAL A 226 -16.04 -13.60 -4.10
N VAL A 227 -14.79 -13.33 -4.46
CA VAL A 227 -13.62 -14.15 -4.13
C VAL A 227 -12.59 -13.27 -3.45
N GLN A 228 -12.04 -13.75 -2.34
CA GLN A 228 -11.05 -13.04 -1.53
C GLN A 228 -9.69 -13.25 -2.16
N ALA A 229 -8.86 -12.22 -2.19
CA ALA A 229 -7.44 -12.39 -2.48
C ALA A 229 -6.76 -13.22 -1.36
N PRO A 230 -5.59 -13.82 -1.61
CA PRO A 230 -4.90 -14.60 -0.59
C PRO A 230 -4.37 -13.71 0.53
N ASP A 231 -4.23 -14.33 1.69
CA ASP A 231 -3.77 -13.68 2.91
C ASP A 231 -2.27 -13.45 2.86
N VAL A 232 -1.82 -12.34 3.43
CA VAL A 232 -0.40 -12.02 3.55
C VAL A 232 -0.02 -11.95 5.02
N PHE A 233 0.80 -12.89 5.45
CA PHE A 233 1.37 -12.93 6.79
C PHE A 233 2.81 -12.44 6.75
N VAL A 234 3.20 -11.67 7.75
CA VAL A 234 4.57 -11.24 7.95
C VAL A 234 5.09 -11.88 9.24
N ASN A 235 6.05 -12.79 9.08
CA ASN A 235 6.66 -13.53 10.16
C ASN A 235 8.06 -13.00 10.43
N VAL A 236 8.34 -12.68 11.70
CA VAL A 236 9.61 -12.14 12.16
C VAL A 236 10.37 -13.24 12.91
N PHE A 237 11.56 -13.59 12.47
CA PHE A 237 12.39 -14.63 13.09
C PHE A 237 13.71 -14.06 13.65
N ASP A 238 14.17 -14.65 14.74
CA ASP A 238 15.53 -14.43 15.25
C ASP A 238 16.59 -15.28 14.54
N ALA A 239 17.86 -15.15 14.95
CA ALA A 239 18.97 -15.89 14.36
C ALA A 239 18.94 -17.41 14.62
N SER A 240 18.18 -17.87 15.61
CA SER A 240 17.99 -19.30 15.93
C SER A 240 16.86 -19.93 15.10
N GLY A 241 16.06 -19.10 14.41
CA GLY A 241 14.85 -19.53 13.71
C GLY A 241 13.61 -19.54 14.59
N PHE A 242 13.67 -18.95 15.78
CA PHE A 242 12.50 -18.76 16.65
C PHE A 242 11.60 -17.65 16.09
N LEU A 243 10.29 -17.89 16.06
CA LEU A 243 9.29 -16.91 15.63
C LEU A 243 9.06 -15.89 16.74
N LEU A 244 9.50 -14.65 16.51
CA LEU A 244 9.33 -13.54 17.44
C LEU A 244 7.92 -12.96 17.38
N ASP A 245 7.39 -12.79 16.17
CA ASP A 245 6.04 -12.24 15.94
C ASP A 245 5.50 -12.69 14.58
N GLN A 246 4.18 -12.68 14.47
CA GLN A 246 3.44 -12.90 13.24
C GLN A 246 2.30 -11.89 13.18
N ARG A 247 2.25 -11.13 12.08
CA ARG A 247 1.10 -10.30 11.77
C ARG A 247 0.43 -10.78 10.51
N GLU A 248 -0.86 -11.02 10.65
CA GLU A 248 -1.78 -11.09 9.54
C GLU A 248 -2.26 -9.67 9.23
N THR A 249 -2.42 -9.38 7.95
CA THR A 249 -3.06 -8.16 7.49
C THR A 249 -4.42 -8.50 6.92
N SER A 250 -5.44 -7.76 7.34
CA SER A 250 -6.83 -8.16 7.16
C SER A 250 -7.29 -8.11 5.71
N ASN A 251 -8.07 -9.11 5.32
CA ASN A 251 -8.37 -9.47 3.95
C ASN A 251 -9.65 -8.80 3.41
N TYR A 252 -9.70 -7.47 3.42
CA TYR A 252 -10.78 -6.71 2.77
C TYR A 252 -10.55 -6.55 1.25
N ARG A 253 -10.01 -7.58 0.61
CA ARG A 253 -9.56 -7.54 -0.79
C ARG A 253 -10.39 -8.51 -1.60
N TRP A 254 -11.53 -8.02 -2.09
CA TRP A 254 -12.52 -8.86 -2.77
C TRP A 254 -12.60 -8.56 -4.27
N VAL A 255 -12.63 -9.64 -5.04
CA VAL A 255 -12.90 -9.67 -6.47
C VAL A 255 -14.34 -10.08 -6.68
N THR A 256 -15.15 -9.18 -7.27
CA THR A 256 -16.50 -9.54 -7.71
C THR A 256 -16.43 -10.20 -9.08
N VAL A 257 -16.95 -11.42 -9.18
CA VAL A 257 -17.23 -12.10 -10.44
C VAL A 257 -18.68 -11.84 -10.77
N GLY A 258 -18.93 -11.23 -11.93
CA GLY A 258 -20.28 -10.90 -12.36
C GLY A 258 -21.08 -12.12 -12.80
N THR A 259 -22.40 -11.95 -12.84
CA THR A 259 -23.39 -12.94 -13.28
C THR A 259 -22.93 -13.71 -14.51
N GLY A 260 -23.07 -15.05 -14.46
CA GLY A 260 -22.64 -15.95 -15.53
C GLY A 260 -21.11 -16.07 -15.68
N GLY A 261 -20.35 -15.77 -14.62
CA GLY A 261 -18.89 -15.93 -14.59
C GLY A 261 -18.10 -14.80 -15.24
N ALA A 262 -18.63 -13.58 -15.29
CA ALA A 262 -17.93 -12.44 -15.88
C ALA A 262 -16.76 -11.98 -15.00
N VAL A 263 -15.55 -12.47 -15.30
CA VAL A 263 -14.32 -12.09 -14.60
C VAL A 263 -13.81 -10.71 -15.06
N PRO A 264 -13.37 -9.84 -14.13
CA PRO A 264 -12.72 -8.59 -14.47
C PRO A 264 -11.50 -8.74 -15.38
N ARG A 265 -11.35 -7.83 -16.35
CA ARG A 265 -10.28 -7.91 -17.36
C ARG A 265 -8.90 -7.45 -16.89
N ARG A 266 -8.84 -6.68 -15.81
CA ARG A 266 -7.61 -6.05 -15.30
C ARG A 266 -7.32 -6.58 -13.91
N TYR A 267 -6.10 -7.01 -13.63
CA TYR A 267 -5.74 -7.46 -12.28
C TYR A 267 -5.72 -6.31 -11.26
N PRO A 268 -6.28 -6.51 -10.04
CA PRO A 268 -6.08 -5.56 -8.97
C PRO A 268 -4.61 -5.49 -8.57
N SER A 269 -4.15 -4.29 -8.27
CA SER A 269 -2.87 -3.98 -7.68
C SER A 269 -3.05 -3.64 -6.20
N PHE A 270 -2.10 -4.02 -5.36
CA PHE A 270 -2.17 -3.63 -3.95
C PHE A 270 -0.82 -3.28 -3.37
N ILE A 271 -0.89 -2.48 -2.31
CA ILE A 271 0.22 -2.16 -1.42
C ILE A 271 -0.17 -2.53 0.00
N GLN A 272 0.76 -3.15 0.68
CA GLN A 272 0.64 -3.48 2.08
C GLN A 272 1.90 -3.01 2.80
N VAL A 273 1.71 -2.34 3.93
CA VAL A 273 2.78 -1.90 4.81
C VAL A 273 2.40 -2.27 6.23
N VAL A 274 3.26 -3.06 6.87
CA VAL A 274 3.14 -3.45 8.27
C VAL A 274 4.34 -2.95 9.03
N ALA A 275 4.10 -2.31 10.17
CA ALA A 275 5.15 -1.85 11.06
C ALA A 275 5.12 -2.59 12.40
N PHE A 276 6.28 -2.91 12.94
CA PHE A 276 6.45 -3.66 14.18
C PHE A 276 7.29 -2.89 15.17
N ASP A 277 6.84 -2.90 16.42
CA ASP A 277 7.59 -2.46 17.58
C ASP A 277 8.21 -3.69 18.24
N LEU A 278 9.53 -3.80 18.14
CA LEU A 278 10.28 -4.98 18.58
C LEU A 278 10.78 -4.88 20.02
N ASP A 279 10.45 -3.78 20.71
CA ASP A 279 10.95 -3.47 22.06
C ASP A 279 10.61 -4.56 23.10
N ASP A 280 9.53 -5.31 22.86
CA ASP A 280 9.00 -6.32 23.79
C ASP A 280 9.34 -7.76 23.38
N PHE A 281 10.14 -7.96 22.31
CA PHE A 281 10.43 -9.31 21.81
C PHE A 281 11.59 -9.97 22.55
N ALA A 282 11.51 -11.31 22.68
CA ALA A 282 12.47 -12.12 23.42
C ALA A 282 13.85 -12.26 22.73
N GLY A 283 14.04 -11.68 21.55
CA GLY A 283 15.26 -11.74 20.76
C GLY A 283 15.31 -10.68 19.66
N ASP A 284 16.46 -10.55 19.02
CA ASP A 284 16.66 -9.60 17.92
C ASP A 284 16.16 -10.19 16.59
N PRO A 285 15.51 -9.39 15.73
CA PRO A 285 15.11 -9.83 14.41
C PRO A 285 16.36 -10.13 13.56
N ALA A 286 16.35 -11.25 12.86
CA ALA A 286 17.40 -11.64 11.93
C ALA A 286 16.89 -11.92 10.52
N ARG A 287 15.64 -12.38 10.39
CA ARG A 287 15.03 -12.74 9.11
C ARG A 287 13.54 -12.47 9.11
N ILE A 288 13.04 -11.92 8.01
CA ILE A 288 11.61 -11.71 7.77
C ILE A 288 11.13 -12.68 6.69
N VAL A 289 9.99 -13.30 6.90
CA VAL A 289 9.33 -14.16 5.91
C VAL A 289 7.94 -13.61 5.66
N ILE A 290 7.68 -13.17 4.44
CA ILE A 290 6.35 -12.84 3.95
C ILE A 290 5.73 -14.15 3.43
N ARG A 291 4.65 -14.60 4.06
CA ARG A 291 3.93 -15.81 3.65
C ARG A 291 2.65 -15.41 2.96
N ILE A 292 2.38 -16.03 1.82
CA ILE A 292 1.12 -15.88 1.09
C ILE A 292 0.34 -17.17 1.29
N GLN A 293 -0.91 -17.11 1.72
CA GLN A 293 -1.71 -18.31 2.01
C GLN A 293 -3.10 -18.18 1.42
N ASP A 294 -3.77 -19.32 1.17
CA ASP A 294 -5.19 -19.29 0.83
C ASP A 294 -5.97 -18.60 1.96
N PRO A 295 -7.04 -17.86 1.62
CA PRO A 295 -7.85 -17.17 2.62
C PRO A 295 -8.40 -18.15 3.66
N SER A 296 -8.32 -17.75 4.94
CA SER A 296 -8.79 -18.55 6.08
C SER A 296 -10.28 -18.46 6.35
#